data_AF-A0A520CXM2-F1
#
_entry.id   AF-A0A520CXM2-F1
#
_cell.length_a   1.000
_cell.length_b   1.000
_cell.length_c   1.000
_cell.angle_alpha   90.00
_cell.angle_beta   90.00
_cell.angle_gamma   90.00
#
_symmetry.space_group_name_H-M   'P 1'
#
loop_
_entity.id
_entity.type
_entity.pdbx_description
1 polymer ?
#
loop_
_entity_poly.entity_id
_entity_poly.type
_entity_poly.pdbx_seq_one_letter_code
_entity_poly.pdbx_strand_id
1 'polypeptide(L)'
;LMTGRRWSDGLHQAVEAKEGVEIQAENQTLASITFQNYFRLYNKLAGMTGTADTEAYEFQEIYGLETVIIPPNRISKREDQLDRVYKTTREKYEAAIQDIRECHERGQPVLVGTSSIENSEIIDELLNKAGLPHQVLNAKQHAREADIVAQAGRAKMITIATNMAGRGTDIVLGGNIEKMIEAIESDEGRDEATKQADIAHVRTEWTKDHEAIKALGGLRIIATERHESRRIDNQLRGRSGRQGDPGSSRFYLSLDDPLMRIFAGDRVKAIMDRLKMPDGEAIEAGIVTRSIESAQRKVEARNFDVRKQLLEYDDVSNDQRKVIYQQRNDILDAADLTAQIAGLREGCFTDLVRQHVPAESVEEQWDLAGLEKALAAEWGLELPLRQEVESATAMSDEDLLERIVKAAHAEFDAKLALIGKENFTQFERMVLLQSIDTHWREHLASLDYLRQGIHLRGYAQKQPKQEYKREAFELFGQLLDSVKNEVTRQLMTVRVQSGDQLEQAAEQMESQAESIANLTYTAPTETGEVEVRVDDESQRRTATAAAAAATATGAFARVGRNDPCPCGSGLKFKQCHGKLT
;
A
#
# COMPACT_ATOMS: atom_id res chain seq x y z
N LEU A 1 13.84 21.06 -14.02
CA LEU A 1 13.93 19.63 -14.38
C LEU A 1 13.80 18.83 -13.09
N MET A 2 12.75 18.03 -12.93
CA MET A 2 12.62 17.11 -11.80
C MET A 2 13.23 15.76 -12.21
N THR A 3 14.55 15.64 -12.12
CA THR A 3 15.29 14.42 -12.47
C THR A 3 14.83 13.23 -11.61
N GLY A 4 14.49 12.11 -12.26
CA GLY A 4 14.05 10.87 -11.60
C GLY A 4 12.54 10.69 -11.44
N ARG A 5 11.71 11.69 -11.74
CA ARG A 5 10.24 11.53 -11.72
C ARG A 5 9.73 11.07 -13.09
N ARG A 6 8.96 9.98 -13.09
CA ARG A 6 8.22 9.48 -14.27
C ARG A 6 6.72 9.63 -14.03
N TRP A 7 5.96 9.84 -15.09
CA TRP A 7 4.49 9.77 -15.00
C TRP A 7 4.07 8.30 -14.93
N SER A 8 3.09 7.98 -14.09
CA SER A 8 2.54 6.62 -13.96
C SER A 8 1.61 6.28 -15.13
N ASP A 9 1.10 5.04 -15.15
CA ASP A 9 -0.02 4.60 -15.98
C ASP A 9 0.24 4.69 -17.49
N GLY A 10 1.44 4.29 -17.91
CA GLY A 10 1.86 4.36 -19.31
C GLY A 10 2.03 5.77 -19.88
N LEU A 11 1.72 6.85 -19.14
CA LEU A 11 1.78 8.22 -19.65
C LEU A 11 3.21 8.63 -20.00
N HIS A 12 4.18 8.19 -19.20
CA HIS A 12 5.58 8.49 -19.48
C HIS A 12 6.08 7.73 -20.70
N GLN A 13 5.66 6.48 -20.87
CA GLN A 13 5.94 5.65 -22.05
C GLN A 13 5.28 6.24 -23.30
N ALA A 14 4.08 6.80 -23.19
CA ALA A 14 3.42 7.50 -24.29
C ALA A 14 4.18 8.77 -24.70
N VAL A 15 4.74 9.51 -23.73
CA VAL A 15 5.61 10.66 -24.02
C VAL A 15 6.95 10.19 -24.62
N GLU A 16 7.56 9.12 -24.10
CA GLU A 16 8.78 8.51 -24.66
C GLU A 16 8.55 8.09 -26.12
N ALA A 17 7.44 7.41 -26.41
CA ALA A 17 7.04 7.02 -27.76
C ALA A 17 6.80 8.22 -28.68
N LYS A 18 6.10 9.25 -28.18
CA LYS A 18 5.84 10.49 -28.94
C LYS A 18 7.13 11.23 -29.29
N GLU A 19 8.07 11.29 -28.35
CA GLU A 19 9.34 11.99 -28.51
C GLU A 19 10.44 11.10 -29.14
N GLY A 20 10.12 9.85 -29.49
CA GLY A 20 11.03 8.90 -30.15
C GLY A 20 12.18 8.41 -29.25
N VAL A 21 11.98 8.42 -27.94
CA VAL A 21 12.95 7.97 -26.93
C VAL A 21 12.76 6.47 -26.67
N GLU A 22 13.82 5.78 -26.23
CA GLU A 22 13.75 4.38 -25.80
C GLU A 22 12.71 4.21 -24.69
N ILE A 23 11.69 3.40 -24.96
CA ILE A 23 10.57 3.17 -24.05
C ILE A 23 11.07 2.22 -22.96
N GLN A 24 11.08 2.70 -21.71
CA GLN A 24 11.45 1.83 -20.60
C GLN A 24 10.23 1.05 -20.10
N ALA A 25 10.47 -0.17 -19.62
CA ALA A 25 9.43 -1.04 -19.09
C ALA A 25 8.59 -0.35 -18.01
N GLU A 26 7.29 -0.66 -18.00
CA GLU A 26 6.34 -0.16 -17.02
C GLU A 26 6.47 -0.91 -15.69
N ASN A 27 6.28 -0.18 -14.58
CA ASN A 27 6.19 -0.81 -13.27
C ASN A 27 4.85 -1.54 -13.17
N GLN A 28 4.89 -2.86 -12.94
CA GLN A 28 3.70 -3.68 -12.79
C GLN A 28 3.46 -4.02 -11.33
N THR A 29 2.19 -3.98 -10.91
CA THR A 29 1.77 -4.42 -9.57
C THR A 29 1.90 -5.94 -9.48
N LEU A 30 2.83 -6.45 -8.66
CA LEU A 30 2.96 -7.90 -8.41
C LEU A 30 1.99 -8.39 -7.32
N ALA A 31 1.85 -7.60 -6.26
CA ALA A 31 0.92 -7.87 -5.17
C ALA A 31 0.50 -6.54 -4.54
N SER A 32 -0.77 -6.45 -4.14
CA SER A 32 -1.32 -5.30 -3.43
C SER A 32 -2.38 -5.77 -2.46
N ILE A 33 -2.49 -5.11 -1.32
CA ILE A 33 -3.55 -5.30 -0.33
C ILE A 33 -3.80 -3.99 0.41
N THR A 34 -5.06 -3.61 0.56
CA THR A 34 -5.42 -2.48 1.44
C THR A 34 -5.29 -2.89 2.91
N PHE A 35 -5.01 -1.92 3.80
CA PHE A 35 -5.00 -2.19 5.23
C PHE A 35 -6.33 -2.74 5.74
N GLN A 36 -7.44 -2.25 5.18
CA GLN A 36 -8.78 -2.71 5.52
C GLN A 36 -8.90 -4.23 5.31
N ASN A 37 -8.56 -4.70 4.10
CA ASN A 37 -8.64 -6.12 3.79
C ASN A 37 -7.52 -6.94 4.44
N TYR A 38 -6.35 -6.36 4.69
CA TYR A 38 -5.28 -7.01 5.44
C TYR A 38 -5.68 -7.33 6.88
N PHE A 39 -6.20 -6.35 7.63
CA PHE A 39 -6.61 -6.57 9.01
C PHE A 39 -7.84 -7.48 9.14
N ARG A 40 -8.69 -7.55 8.11
CA ARG A 40 -9.80 -8.51 8.03
C ARG A 40 -9.35 -9.98 7.94
N LEU A 41 -8.09 -10.26 7.59
CA LEU A 41 -7.55 -11.63 7.57
C LEU A 41 -7.33 -12.19 8.98
N TYR A 42 -7.23 -11.34 9.99
CA TYR A 42 -6.98 -11.77 11.35
C TYR A 42 -8.24 -12.36 11.98
N ASN A 43 -8.13 -13.58 12.52
CA ASN A 43 -9.23 -14.25 13.24
C ASN A 43 -9.77 -13.42 14.42
N LYS A 44 -8.91 -12.64 15.07
CA LYS A 44 -9.26 -11.74 16.15
C LYS A 44 -8.57 -10.40 15.94
N LEU A 45 -9.35 -9.34 15.83
CA LEU A 45 -8.88 -7.98 15.68
C LEU A 45 -9.33 -7.13 16.88
N ALA A 46 -8.42 -6.33 17.42
CA ALA A 46 -8.72 -5.37 18.48
C ALA A 46 -7.80 -4.15 18.30
N GLY A 47 -8.24 -2.99 18.79
CA GLY A 47 -7.47 -1.76 18.72
C GLY A 47 -7.72 -0.87 19.94
N MET A 48 -6.76 0.01 20.22
CA MET A 48 -6.88 1.00 21.29
C MET A 48 -6.50 2.38 20.76
N THR A 49 -7.29 3.39 21.14
CA THR A 49 -7.01 4.80 20.82
C THR A 49 -7.84 5.70 21.74
N GLY A 50 -7.34 6.90 22.04
CA GLY A 50 -8.06 7.88 22.85
C GLY A 50 -9.21 8.59 22.11
N THR A 51 -9.36 8.38 20.80
CA THR A 51 -10.31 9.13 19.96
C THR A 51 -11.03 8.23 18.94
N ALA A 52 -11.44 7.02 19.33
CA ALA A 52 -12.18 6.10 18.44
C ALA A 52 -13.65 6.52 18.23
N ASP A 53 -14.25 7.19 19.21
CA ASP A 53 -15.70 7.44 19.28
C ASP A 53 -16.28 8.13 18.04
N THR A 54 -15.54 9.07 17.44
CA THR A 54 -16.00 9.76 16.21
C THR A 54 -16.11 8.83 15.00
N GLU A 55 -15.30 7.77 14.95
CA GLU A 55 -15.23 6.82 13.85
C GLU A 55 -15.87 5.47 14.20
N ALA A 56 -16.63 5.40 15.31
CA ALA A 56 -17.20 4.15 15.80
C ALA A 56 -18.05 3.43 14.73
N TYR A 57 -18.83 4.21 13.97
CA TYR A 57 -19.62 3.70 12.86
C TYR A 57 -18.75 3.10 11.73
N GLU A 58 -17.63 3.76 11.39
CA GLU A 58 -16.69 3.25 10.38
C GLU A 58 -16.00 1.96 10.85
N PHE A 59 -15.57 1.90 12.12
CA PHE A 59 -14.96 0.69 12.68
C PHE A 59 -15.92 -0.50 12.67
N GLN A 60 -17.20 -0.26 12.96
CA GLN A 60 -18.23 -1.29 12.88
C GLN A 60 -18.51 -1.72 11.43
N GLU A 61 -18.68 -0.77 10.49
CA GLU A 61 -19.02 -1.08 9.09
C GLU A 61 -17.86 -1.79 8.36
N ILE A 62 -16.62 -1.37 8.60
CA ILE A 62 -15.45 -1.91 7.89
C ILE A 62 -14.90 -3.16 8.57
N TYR A 63 -14.74 -3.14 9.90
CA TYR A 63 -14.02 -4.19 10.62
C TYR A 63 -14.90 -5.03 11.55
N GLY A 64 -16.19 -4.68 11.70
CA GLY A 64 -17.06 -5.32 12.69
C GLY A 64 -16.63 -5.04 14.14
N LEU A 65 -15.91 -3.94 14.38
CA LEU A 65 -15.36 -3.60 15.68
C LEU A 65 -16.26 -2.62 16.43
N GLU A 66 -16.77 -3.07 17.58
CA GLU A 66 -17.50 -2.21 18.51
C GLU A 66 -16.54 -1.26 19.24
N THR A 67 -16.95 0.00 19.36
CA THR A 67 -16.18 1.01 20.10
C THR A 67 -16.73 1.17 21.51
N VAL A 68 -15.90 0.86 22.51
CA VAL A 68 -16.24 1.01 23.93
C VAL A 68 -15.45 2.16 24.52
N ILE A 69 -16.15 3.13 25.11
CA ILE A 69 -15.53 4.26 25.81
C ILE A 69 -15.17 3.82 27.23
N ILE A 70 -13.88 3.63 27.49
CA ILE A 70 -13.37 3.34 28.83
C ILE A 70 -13.29 4.64 29.65
N PRO A 71 -13.90 4.71 30.85
CA PRO A 71 -13.79 5.87 31.71
C PRO A 71 -12.33 6.17 32.06
N PRO A 72 -11.91 7.44 32.11
CA PRO A 72 -10.55 7.79 32.48
C PRO A 72 -10.31 7.47 33.96
N ASN A 73 -9.07 7.10 34.31
CA ASN A 73 -8.64 6.86 35.69
C ASN A 73 -8.92 8.05 36.62
N ARG A 74 -8.81 9.27 36.09
CA ARG A 74 -9.10 10.53 36.81
C ARG A 74 -9.87 11.48 35.90
N ILE A 75 -10.75 12.27 36.49
CA ILE A 75 -11.53 13.29 35.77
C ILE A 75 -10.59 14.35 35.22
N SER A 76 -10.68 14.63 33.92
CA SER A 76 -9.91 15.68 33.26
C SER A 76 -10.26 17.06 33.84
N LYS A 77 -9.24 17.85 34.17
CA LYS A 77 -9.37 19.26 34.56
C LYS A 77 -8.93 20.21 33.46
N ARG A 78 -8.84 19.72 32.21
CA ARG A 78 -8.45 20.52 31.06
C ARG A 78 -9.54 21.52 30.71
N GLU A 79 -9.16 22.78 30.53
CA GLU A 79 -10.03 23.84 30.03
C GLU A 79 -9.84 23.99 28.52
N ASP A 80 -10.84 23.56 27.74
CA ASP A 80 -10.87 23.75 26.29
C ASP A 80 -11.54 25.09 25.97
N GLN A 81 -10.73 26.08 25.57
CA GLN A 81 -11.19 27.44 25.31
C GLN A 81 -11.76 27.58 23.90
N LEU A 82 -12.63 28.57 23.71
CA LEU A 82 -13.18 28.88 22.40
C LEU A 82 -12.08 29.28 21.40
N ASP A 83 -12.30 28.91 20.14
CA ASP A 83 -11.42 29.26 19.03
C ASP A 83 -11.38 30.78 18.83
N ARG A 84 -10.19 31.31 18.54
CA ARG A 84 -9.99 32.70 18.11
C ARG A 84 -9.85 32.76 16.60
N VAL A 85 -10.81 33.37 15.94
CA VAL A 85 -10.81 33.49 14.47
C VAL A 85 -10.42 34.91 14.07
N TYR A 86 -9.38 35.02 13.26
CA TYR A 86 -8.81 36.27 12.75
C TYR A 86 -9.10 36.45 11.26
N LYS A 87 -9.02 37.70 10.80
CA LYS A 87 -9.26 38.03 9.40
C LYS A 87 -8.11 37.59 8.51
N THR A 88 -6.87 37.78 8.98
CA THR A 88 -5.66 37.48 8.22
C THR A 88 -4.76 36.48 8.96
N THR A 89 -3.94 35.74 8.20
CA THR A 89 -2.93 34.83 8.78
C THR A 89 -1.92 35.56 9.65
N ARG A 90 -1.59 36.82 9.32
CA ARG A 90 -0.64 37.62 10.11
C ARG A 90 -1.16 37.88 11.54
N GLU A 91 -2.39 38.36 11.67
CA GLU A 91 -3.02 38.61 12.98
C GLU A 91 -3.11 37.34 13.82
N LYS A 92 -3.44 36.21 13.17
CA LYS A 92 -3.46 34.89 13.81
C LYS A 92 -2.11 34.56 14.46
N TYR A 93 -1.02 34.72 13.72
CA TYR A 93 0.32 34.40 14.22
C TYR A 93 0.78 35.38 15.30
N GLU A 94 0.55 36.68 15.13
CA GLU A 94 0.85 37.68 16.16
C GLU A 94 0.15 37.36 17.48
N ALA A 95 -1.13 37.00 17.44
CA ALA A 95 -1.89 36.63 18.62
C ALA A 95 -1.47 35.30 19.23
N ALA A 96 -1.11 34.31 18.41
CA ALA A 96 -0.58 33.03 18.90
C ALA A 96 0.78 33.22 19.62
N ILE A 97 1.69 34.03 19.04
CA ILE A 97 2.99 34.34 19.64
C ILE A 97 2.83 35.12 20.94
N GLN A 98 1.87 36.03 21.00
CA GLN A 98 1.57 36.77 22.23
C GLN A 98 1.11 35.82 23.35
N ASP A 99 0.24 34.84 23.06
CA ASP A 99 -0.18 33.82 24.03
C ASP A 99 1.01 32.93 24.47
N ILE A 100 1.88 32.53 23.53
CA ILE A 100 3.11 31.79 23.84
C ILE A 100 4.02 32.61 24.78
N ARG A 101 4.21 33.90 24.49
CA ARG A 101 5.02 34.82 25.31
C ARG A 101 4.49 34.93 26.72
N GLU A 102 3.19 35.17 26.89
CA GLU A 102 2.54 35.28 28.20
C GLU A 102 2.69 33.99 29.02
N CYS A 103 2.52 32.83 28.38
CA CYS A 103 2.73 31.53 29.03
C CYS A 103 4.18 31.33 29.44
N HIS A 104 5.14 31.63 28.55
CA HIS A 104 6.56 31.49 28.80
C HIS A 104 7.05 32.42 29.93
N GLU A 105 6.59 33.68 29.95
CA GLU A 105 6.91 34.65 31.00
C GLU A 105 6.38 34.20 32.38
N ARG A 106 5.18 33.60 32.42
CA ARG A 106 4.61 32.97 33.62
C ARG A 106 5.32 31.66 34.01
N GLY A 107 6.09 31.05 33.11
CA GLY A 107 6.79 29.78 33.33
C GLY A 107 6.02 28.53 32.91
N GLN A 108 4.86 28.68 32.26
CA GLN A 108 4.00 27.59 31.84
C GLN A 108 4.54 26.93 30.55
N PRO A 109 4.61 25.58 30.46
CA PRO A 109 5.00 24.90 29.23
C PRO A 109 3.95 25.03 28.14
N VAL A 110 4.42 25.16 26.89
CA VAL A 110 3.56 25.35 25.71
C VAL A 110 3.91 24.35 24.61
N LEU A 111 2.88 23.66 24.09
CA LEU A 111 2.95 22.87 22.87
C LEU A 111 2.18 23.58 21.76
N VAL A 112 2.88 23.94 20.68
CA VAL A 112 2.32 24.55 19.49
C VAL A 112 2.11 23.49 18.42
N GLY A 113 0.87 23.27 17.99
CA GLY A 113 0.53 22.33 16.92
C GLY A 113 0.30 23.04 15.60
N THR A 114 1.00 22.61 14.56
CA THR A 114 0.87 23.10 13.18
C THR A 114 0.45 21.98 12.23
N SER A 115 -0.12 22.31 11.07
CA SER A 115 -0.60 21.36 10.06
C SER A 115 0.45 20.93 9.03
N SER A 116 1.56 21.66 8.91
CA SER A 116 2.59 21.44 7.89
C SER A 116 3.97 21.86 8.38
N ILE A 117 5.01 21.32 7.74
CA ILE A 117 6.41 21.68 8.03
C ILE A 117 6.66 23.15 7.72
N GLU A 118 6.14 23.65 6.60
CA GLU A 118 6.24 25.07 6.22
C GLU A 118 5.64 25.99 7.30
N ASN A 119 4.47 25.63 7.84
CA ASN A 119 3.85 26.39 8.93
C ASN A 119 4.70 26.34 10.21
N SER A 120 5.34 25.22 10.52
CA SER A 120 6.27 25.15 11.65
C SER A 120 7.51 26.02 11.46
N GLU A 121 8.08 26.06 10.25
CA GLU A 121 9.22 26.92 9.93
C GLU A 121 8.85 28.40 10.05
N ILE A 122 7.64 28.79 9.62
CA ILE A 122 7.13 30.16 9.80
C ILE A 122 7.03 30.51 11.30
N ILE A 123 6.47 29.64 12.13
CA ILE A 123 6.37 29.88 13.58
C ILE A 123 7.76 29.92 14.23
N ASP A 124 8.68 29.04 13.83
CA ASP A 124 10.07 29.02 14.30
C ASP A 124 10.76 30.36 14.05
N GLU A 125 10.68 30.88 12.82
CA GLU A 125 11.23 32.20 12.49
C GLU A 125 10.64 33.32 13.35
N LEU A 126 9.33 33.28 13.59
CA LEU A 126 8.64 34.30 14.36
C LEU A 126 8.98 34.24 15.86
N LEU A 127 9.14 33.04 16.42
CA LEU A 127 9.60 32.85 17.80
C LEU A 127 11.08 33.25 17.98
N ASN A 128 11.91 32.97 16.98
CA ASN A 128 13.30 33.45 16.92
C ASN A 128 13.36 34.98 16.92
N LYS A 129 12.54 35.65 16.10
CA LYS A 129 12.40 37.12 16.09
C LYS A 129 11.89 37.66 17.43
N ALA A 130 11.03 36.91 18.12
CA ALA A 130 10.49 37.26 19.43
C ALA A 130 11.46 37.04 20.60
N GLY A 131 12.58 36.34 20.38
CA GLY A 131 13.58 36.00 21.41
C GLY A 131 13.14 34.87 22.35
N LEU A 132 12.26 33.98 21.90
CA LEU A 132 11.69 32.89 22.70
C LEU A 132 12.38 31.56 22.35
N PRO A 133 13.09 30.91 23.30
CA PRO A 133 13.75 29.63 23.05
C PRO A 133 12.72 28.51 22.87
N HIS A 134 12.85 27.74 21.79
CA HIS A 134 11.88 26.70 21.43
C HIS A 134 12.56 25.51 20.74
N GLN A 135 11.81 24.43 20.58
CA GLN A 135 12.23 23.19 19.92
C GLN A 135 11.23 22.80 18.85
N VAL A 136 11.70 22.37 17.67
CA VAL A 136 10.84 22.03 16.52
C VAL A 136 10.90 20.54 16.23
N LEU A 137 9.71 19.94 16.04
CA LEU A 137 9.53 18.52 15.74
C LEU A 137 8.85 18.38 14.37
N ASN A 138 9.60 17.78 13.43
CA ASN A 138 9.22 17.67 12.02
C ASN A 138 8.94 16.22 11.58
N ALA A 139 8.77 15.29 12.52
CA ALA A 139 8.52 13.87 12.28
C ALA A 139 9.62 13.16 11.47
N LYS A 140 10.86 13.67 11.48
CA LYS A 140 12.00 13.11 10.72
C LYS A 140 12.87 12.18 11.56
N GLN A 141 13.01 12.45 12.86
CA GLN A 141 13.91 11.70 13.76
C GLN A 141 13.18 11.23 15.01
N HIS A 142 12.44 10.13 14.92
CA HIS A 142 11.53 9.67 15.98
C HIS A 142 12.21 9.52 17.36
N ALA A 143 13.40 8.93 17.44
CA ALA A 143 14.09 8.72 18.72
C ALA A 143 14.45 10.04 19.43
N ARG A 144 15.03 10.99 18.68
CA ARG A 144 15.40 12.30 19.22
C ARG A 144 14.20 13.17 19.54
N GLU A 145 13.16 13.09 18.70
CA GLU A 145 11.91 13.81 18.93
C GLU A 145 11.17 13.30 20.17
N ALA A 146 11.20 11.99 20.43
CA ALA A 146 10.64 11.41 21.65
C ALA A 146 11.32 11.97 22.91
N ASP A 147 12.66 12.10 22.89
CA ASP A 147 13.41 12.68 24.01
C ASP A 147 13.01 14.13 24.29
N ILE A 148 12.82 14.92 23.23
CA ILE A 148 12.35 16.30 23.33
C ILE A 148 10.94 16.34 23.93
N VAL A 149 10.01 15.54 23.40
CA VAL A 149 8.60 15.52 23.83
C VAL A 149 8.48 15.09 25.29
N ALA A 150 9.27 14.11 25.72
CA ALA A 150 9.30 13.65 27.10
C ALA A 150 9.70 14.77 28.09
N GLN A 151 10.45 15.78 27.64
CA GLN A 151 10.88 16.92 28.46
C GLN A 151 10.07 18.20 28.20
N ALA A 152 9.13 18.19 27.25
CA ALA A 152 8.32 19.35 26.87
C ALA A 152 7.41 19.87 28.02
N GLY A 153 7.16 19.04 29.04
CA GLY A 153 6.35 19.42 30.20
C GLY A 153 7.09 20.19 31.30
N ARG A 154 8.36 20.59 31.09
CA ARG A 154 9.13 21.40 32.07
C ARG A 154 8.81 22.89 31.98
N ALA A 155 9.10 23.63 33.06
CA ALA A 155 8.86 25.07 33.10
C ALA A 155 9.59 25.82 31.98
N LYS A 156 8.92 26.81 31.38
CA LYS A 156 9.41 27.64 30.26
C LYS A 156 9.75 26.89 28.96
N MET A 157 9.34 25.64 28.81
CA MET A 157 9.53 24.91 27.54
C MET A 157 8.49 25.33 26.50
N ILE A 158 8.97 25.61 25.28
CA ILE A 158 8.14 25.83 24.09
C ILE A 158 8.52 24.77 23.07
N THR A 159 7.54 23.98 22.64
CA THR A 159 7.75 22.91 21.66
C THR A 159 6.77 23.10 20.50
N ILE A 160 7.28 23.14 19.28
CA ILE A 160 6.50 23.15 18.04
C ILE A 160 6.42 21.72 17.51
N ALA A 161 5.22 21.23 17.25
CA ALA A 161 4.98 19.91 16.68
C ALA A 161 4.18 20.04 15.37
N THR A 162 4.78 19.56 14.28
CA THR A 162 4.07 19.37 13.01
C THR A 162 3.16 18.15 13.09
N ASN A 163 1.87 18.31 12.79
CA ASN A 163 0.86 17.25 12.77
C ASN A 163 0.92 16.34 14.00
N MET A 164 1.45 15.12 13.82
CA MET A 164 1.57 14.06 14.83
C MET A 164 3.02 13.82 15.28
N ALA A 165 3.93 14.78 15.08
CA ALA A 165 5.28 14.67 15.63
C ALA A 165 5.23 14.47 17.16
N GLY A 166 6.06 13.55 17.67
CA GLY A 166 5.99 13.15 19.09
C GLY A 166 4.79 12.26 19.47
N ARG A 167 4.17 11.58 18.51
CA ARG A 167 3.16 10.54 18.80
C ARG A 167 3.78 9.34 19.50
N GLY A 168 3.02 8.76 20.43
CA GLY A 168 3.48 7.64 21.27
C GLY A 168 4.28 8.04 22.50
N THR A 169 4.75 9.28 22.63
CA THR A 169 5.44 9.78 23.83
C THR A 169 4.53 10.67 24.67
N ASP A 170 4.52 10.42 25.98
CA ASP A 170 3.72 11.13 26.95
C ASP A 170 4.42 12.39 27.44
N ILE A 171 3.70 13.52 27.43
CA ILE A 171 4.19 14.78 28.02
C ILE A 171 3.77 14.80 29.48
N VAL A 172 4.73 14.54 30.35
CA VAL A 172 4.55 14.57 31.81
C VAL A 172 4.92 15.96 32.33
N LEU A 173 4.05 16.58 33.15
CA LEU A 173 4.37 17.86 33.78
C LEU A 173 5.57 17.70 34.72
N GLY A 174 6.57 18.58 34.61
CA GLY A 174 7.87 18.44 35.29
C GLY A 174 8.92 17.66 34.48
N GLY A 175 8.54 17.10 33.32
CA GLY A 175 9.39 16.26 32.47
C GLY A 175 9.39 14.79 32.90
N ASN A 176 9.69 13.88 31.98
CA ASN A 176 9.80 12.46 32.30
C ASN A 176 11.16 12.16 32.97
N ILE A 177 11.12 11.51 34.14
CA ILE A 177 12.29 11.12 34.94
C ILE A 177 12.70 9.66 34.77
N GLU A 178 11.93 8.83 34.06
CA GLU A 178 12.20 7.39 33.89
C GLU A 178 13.62 7.13 33.36
N LYS A 179 14.02 7.82 32.29
CA LYS A 179 15.37 7.70 31.73
C LYS A 179 16.48 8.14 32.70
N MET A 180 16.20 9.11 33.57
CA MET A 180 17.16 9.55 34.59
C MET A 180 17.30 8.50 35.68
N ILE A 181 16.20 7.86 36.06
CA ILE A 181 16.18 6.75 37.02
C ILE A 181 16.92 5.54 36.43
N GLU A 182 16.63 5.15 35.19
CA GLU A 182 17.32 4.05 34.49
C GLU A 182 18.83 4.29 34.38
N ALA A 183 19.26 5.52 34.11
CA ALA A 183 20.67 5.90 34.07
C ALA A 183 21.37 5.76 35.44
N ILE A 184 20.65 6.04 36.54
CA ILE A 184 21.17 5.86 37.92
C ILE A 184 21.21 4.37 38.28
N GLU A 185 20.20 3.60 37.90
CA GLU A 185 20.12 2.16 38.16
C GLU A 185 21.21 1.38 37.40
N SER A 186 21.50 1.77 36.16
CA SER A 186 22.51 1.13 35.30
C SER A 186 23.97 1.51 35.60
N ASP A 187 24.23 2.45 36.50
CA ASP A 187 25.59 2.81 36.92
C ASP A 187 26.19 1.71 37.83
N GLU A 188 26.97 0.78 37.27
CA GLU A 188 27.62 -0.31 38.01
C GLU A 188 28.66 0.18 39.04
N GLY A 189 29.08 1.45 38.98
CA GLY A 189 30.09 2.04 39.85
C GLY A 189 29.58 2.53 41.21
N ARG A 190 28.27 2.53 41.46
CA ARG A 190 27.64 3.01 42.70
C ARG A 190 27.00 1.89 43.51
N ASP A 191 27.07 2.01 44.83
CA ASP A 191 26.37 1.12 45.75
C ASP A 191 24.85 1.35 45.72
N GLU A 192 24.09 0.29 45.97
CA GLU A 192 22.63 0.30 45.87
C GLU A 192 21.97 1.33 46.80
N ALA A 193 22.57 1.58 47.98
CA ALA A 193 22.05 2.57 48.92
C ALA A 193 22.16 4.01 48.37
N THR A 194 23.26 4.34 47.68
CA THR A 194 23.45 5.66 47.05
C THR A 194 22.53 5.81 45.83
N LYS A 195 22.33 4.76 45.03
CA LYS A 195 21.37 4.77 43.91
C LYS A 195 19.96 5.10 44.38
N GLN A 196 19.49 4.45 45.45
CA GLN A 196 18.16 4.71 46.02
C GLN A 196 18.03 6.13 46.58
N ALA A 197 19.09 6.67 47.19
CA ALA A 197 19.11 8.06 47.67
C ALA A 197 19.02 9.07 46.52
N ASP A 198 19.76 8.84 45.44
CA ASP A 198 19.74 9.69 44.23
C ASP A 198 18.37 9.65 43.54
N ILE A 199 17.77 8.45 43.39
CA ILE A 199 16.42 8.30 42.83
C ILE A 199 15.37 9.03 43.69
N ALA A 200 15.48 8.94 45.02
CA ALA A 200 14.60 9.66 45.93
C ALA A 200 14.78 11.18 45.81
N HIS A 201 16.00 11.66 45.61
CA HIS A 201 16.29 13.08 45.36
C HIS A 201 15.63 13.56 44.06
N VAL A 202 15.85 12.84 42.95
CA VAL A 202 15.25 13.16 41.64
C VAL A 202 13.72 13.19 41.71
N ARG A 203 13.09 12.21 42.38
CA ARG A 203 11.63 12.18 42.57
C ARG A 203 11.13 13.37 43.39
N THR A 204 11.90 13.78 44.40
CA THR A 204 11.55 14.92 45.26
C THR A 204 11.63 16.24 44.49
N GLU A 205 12.68 16.44 43.69
CA GLU A 205 12.81 17.60 42.81
C GLU A 205 11.70 17.63 41.76
N TRP A 206 11.46 16.50 41.09
CA TRP A 206 10.38 16.39 40.11
C TRP A 206 9.01 16.71 40.71
N THR A 207 8.73 16.26 41.93
CA THR A 207 7.44 16.55 42.60
C THR A 207 7.27 18.05 42.83
N LYS A 208 8.34 18.77 43.19
CA LYS A 208 8.29 20.23 43.35
C LYS A 208 8.03 20.92 42.02
N ASP A 209 8.73 20.52 40.96
CA ASP A 209 8.55 21.08 39.61
C ASP A 209 7.15 20.78 39.06
N HIS A 210 6.67 19.56 39.27
CA HIS A 210 5.33 19.11 38.87
C HIS A 210 4.24 19.96 39.53
N GLU A 211 4.30 20.14 40.86
CA GLU A 211 3.32 20.97 41.59
C GLU A 211 3.41 22.46 41.22
N ALA A 212 4.62 22.98 40.97
CA ALA A 212 4.80 24.34 40.47
C ALA A 212 4.10 24.53 39.12
N ILE A 213 4.30 23.61 38.17
CA ILE A 213 3.70 23.70 36.83
C ILE A 213 2.18 23.51 36.89
N LYS A 214 1.69 22.64 37.78
CA LYS A 214 0.25 22.52 38.04
C LYS A 214 -0.36 23.83 38.52
N ALA A 215 0.30 24.53 39.45
CA ALA A 215 -0.17 25.81 39.95
C ALA A 215 -0.18 26.91 38.86
N LEU A 216 0.69 26.79 37.84
CA LEU A 216 0.71 27.68 36.67
C LEU A 216 -0.37 27.36 35.61
N GLY A 217 -1.20 26.34 35.84
CA GLY A 217 -2.27 25.94 34.93
C GLY A 217 -1.93 24.74 34.03
N GLY A 218 -0.82 24.05 34.27
CA GLY A 218 -0.40 22.86 33.53
C GLY A 218 0.03 23.13 32.08
N LEU A 219 -0.05 22.13 31.21
CA LEU A 219 0.38 22.26 29.81
C LEU A 219 -0.61 23.10 28.99
N ARG A 220 -0.11 24.12 28.29
CA ARG A 220 -0.87 24.93 27.32
C ARG A 220 -0.72 24.35 25.92
N ILE A 221 -1.84 24.05 25.26
CA ILE A 221 -1.88 23.64 23.86
C ILE A 221 -2.35 24.82 23.01
N ILE A 222 -1.54 25.21 22.02
CA ILE A 222 -1.86 26.25 21.04
C ILE A 222 -1.86 25.61 19.66
N ALA A 223 -3.02 25.52 19.02
CA ALA A 223 -3.12 25.06 17.64
C ALA A 223 -3.20 26.27 16.71
N THR A 224 -2.38 26.30 15.67
CA THR A 224 -2.34 27.42 14.72
C THR A 224 -3.31 27.25 13.55
N GLU A 225 -3.93 26.07 13.43
CA GLU A 225 -4.91 25.70 12.40
C GLU A 225 -5.83 24.58 12.92
N ARG A 226 -6.92 24.33 12.20
CA ARG A 226 -7.76 23.13 12.35
C ARG A 226 -7.32 22.07 11.35
N HIS A 227 -7.26 20.82 11.79
CA HIS A 227 -7.04 19.71 10.86
C HIS A 227 -8.32 19.39 10.08
N GLU A 228 -8.18 18.60 9.02
CA GLU A 228 -9.32 18.09 8.25
C GLU A 228 -10.27 17.23 9.09
N SER A 229 -9.75 16.60 10.15
CA SER A 229 -10.51 15.78 11.07
C SER A 229 -10.47 16.31 12.51
N ARG A 230 -11.64 16.36 13.14
CA ARG A 230 -11.84 16.67 14.56
C ARG A 230 -11.09 15.70 15.46
N ARG A 231 -10.93 14.45 15.02
CA ARG A 231 -10.18 13.42 15.73
C ARG A 231 -8.74 13.86 15.99
N ILE A 232 -8.08 14.43 14.99
CA ILE A 232 -6.67 14.86 15.07
C ILE A 232 -6.56 16.09 15.99
N ASP A 233 -7.48 17.04 15.88
CA ASP A 233 -7.56 18.19 16.80
C ASP A 233 -7.70 17.73 18.26
N ASN A 234 -8.56 16.74 18.52
CA ASN A 234 -8.77 16.20 19.86
C ASN A 234 -7.56 15.43 20.38
N GLN A 235 -6.77 14.80 19.50
CA GLN A 235 -5.50 14.18 19.90
C GLN A 235 -4.48 15.23 20.34
N LEU A 236 -4.43 16.38 19.65
CA LEU A 236 -3.59 17.50 20.04
C LEU A 236 -4.04 18.08 21.40
N ARG A 237 -5.34 18.33 21.60
CA ARG A 237 -5.89 18.74 22.91
C ARG A 237 -5.60 17.71 24.01
N GLY A 238 -5.68 16.43 23.67
CA GLY A 238 -5.41 15.28 24.54
C GLY A 238 -3.96 15.15 25.00
N ARG A 239 -3.03 15.95 24.45
CA ARG A 239 -1.66 16.06 24.99
C ARG A 239 -1.62 16.77 26.35
N SER A 240 -2.63 17.58 26.66
CA SER A 240 -2.79 18.27 27.95
C SER A 240 -3.88 17.65 28.83
N GLY A 241 -3.79 17.87 30.14
CA GLY A 241 -4.76 17.42 31.14
C GLY A 241 -4.75 15.91 31.43
N ARG A 242 -3.60 15.26 31.27
CA ARG A 242 -3.43 13.82 31.50
C ARG A 242 -3.53 13.49 32.99
N GLN A 243 -4.06 12.31 33.33
CA GLN A 243 -4.23 11.83 34.71
C GLN A 243 -4.88 12.87 35.67
N GLY A 244 -5.81 13.68 35.15
CA GLY A 244 -6.54 14.70 35.92
C GLY A 244 -5.72 15.95 36.26
N ASP A 245 -4.57 16.13 35.62
CA ASP A 245 -3.79 17.36 35.72
C ASP A 245 -4.55 18.56 35.13
N PRO A 246 -4.29 19.78 35.64
CA PRO A 246 -4.76 20.99 34.99
C PRO A 246 -4.10 21.14 33.62
N GLY A 247 -4.76 21.88 32.74
CA GLY A 247 -4.28 22.11 31.39
C GLY A 247 -5.23 23.02 30.65
N SER A 248 -4.77 23.60 29.56
CA SER A 248 -5.65 24.38 28.69
C SER A 248 -5.33 24.17 27.23
N SER A 249 -6.35 24.31 26.37
CA SER A 249 -6.18 24.27 24.92
C SER A 249 -6.90 25.42 24.24
N ARG A 250 -6.31 25.98 23.18
CA ARG A 250 -6.93 27.01 22.35
C ARG A 250 -6.46 26.89 20.89
N PHE A 251 -7.39 27.14 19.97
CA PHE A 251 -7.14 27.16 18.53
C PHE A 251 -7.15 28.61 18.04
N TYR A 252 -6.15 28.97 17.23
CA TYR A 252 -6.00 30.25 16.56
C TYR A 252 -6.17 29.99 15.07
N LEU A 253 -7.17 30.62 14.45
CA LEU A 253 -7.58 30.34 13.07
C LEU A 253 -7.63 31.62 12.27
N SER A 254 -7.44 31.52 10.97
CA SER A 254 -7.64 32.63 10.03
C SER A 254 -8.60 32.27 8.92
N LEU A 255 -9.30 33.27 8.37
CA LEU A 255 -10.12 33.05 7.17
C LEU A 255 -9.30 32.62 5.94
N ASP A 256 -8.00 32.89 5.96
CA ASP A 256 -7.07 32.49 4.91
C ASP A 256 -6.60 31.03 5.06
N ASP A 257 -6.95 30.32 6.14
CA ASP A 257 -6.55 28.92 6.35
C ASP A 257 -7.23 27.98 5.33
N PRO A 258 -6.58 26.86 4.94
CA PRO A 258 -7.10 25.95 3.91
C PRO A 258 -8.54 25.46 4.17
N LEU A 259 -8.84 25.05 5.41
CA LEU A 259 -10.17 24.59 5.79
C LEU A 259 -11.23 25.70 5.64
N MET A 260 -10.89 26.94 5.99
CA MET A 260 -11.82 28.07 5.91
C MET A 260 -12.10 28.49 4.47
N ARG A 261 -11.09 28.42 3.60
CA ARG A 261 -11.23 28.69 2.15
C ARG A 261 -12.23 27.75 1.47
N ILE A 262 -12.28 26.49 1.86
CA ILE A 262 -13.16 25.48 1.23
C ILE A 262 -14.64 25.76 1.52
N PHE A 263 -15.00 26.25 2.72
CA PHE A 263 -16.40 26.25 3.15
C PHE A 263 -17.08 27.63 3.23
N ALA A 264 -16.36 28.70 3.58
CA ALA A 264 -17.02 30.00 3.74
C ALA A 264 -16.11 31.23 3.80
N GLY A 265 -14.84 31.15 3.38
CA GLY A 265 -13.88 32.26 3.44
C GLY A 265 -14.47 33.58 2.95
N ASP A 266 -14.98 33.62 1.72
CA ASP A 266 -15.43 34.86 1.09
C ASP A 266 -16.74 35.43 1.67
N ARG A 267 -17.71 34.57 2.03
CA ARG A 267 -18.99 35.00 2.59
C ARG A 267 -18.84 35.51 4.02
N VAL A 268 -17.99 34.85 4.82
CA VAL A 268 -17.67 35.29 6.19
C VAL A 268 -16.80 36.54 6.15
N LYS A 269 -15.81 36.60 5.25
CA LYS A 269 -14.98 37.80 5.02
C LYS A 269 -15.82 39.01 4.63
N ALA A 270 -16.79 38.85 3.72
CA ALA A 270 -17.71 39.92 3.35
C ALA A 270 -18.59 40.40 4.53
N ILE A 271 -18.98 39.51 5.45
CA ILE A 271 -19.70 39.88 6.68
C ILE A 271 -18.76 40.65 7.63
N MET A 272 -17.51 40.21 7.80
CA MET A 272 -16.52 40.90 8.63
C MET A 272 -16.17 42.29 8.10
N ASP A 273 -16.00 42.42 6.78
CA ASP A 273 -15.76 43.70 6.12
C ASP A 273 -16.95 44.65 6.29
N ARG A 274 -18.17 44.11 6.25
CA ARG A 274 -19.40 44.88 6.50
C ARG A 274 -19.57 45.33 7.95
N LEU A 275 -19.08 44.52 8.89
CA LEU A 275 -19.09 44.82 10.34
C LEU A 275 -17.96 45.78 10.76
N LYS A 276 -17.03 46.14 9.86
CA LYS A 276 -15.87 47.01 10.14
C LYS A 276 -15.10 46.60 11.40
N MET A 277 -14.86 45.30 11.56
CA MET A 277 -14.08 44.80 12.70
C MET A 277 -12.67 45.43 12.70
N PRO A 278 -12.20 45.95 13.85
CA PRO A 278 -10.83 46.46 13.98
C PRO A 278 -9.78 45.38 13.72
N ASP A 279 -8.66 45.77 13.13
CA ASP A 279 -7.54 44.85 12.92
C ASP A 279 -7.00 44.35 14.28
N GLY A 280 -6.87 43.03 14.43
CA GLY A 280 -6.36 42.38 15.65
C GLY A 280 -7.41 41.91 16.66
N GLU A 281 -8.70 42.21 16.46
CA GLU A 281 -9.77 41.64 17.29
C GLU A 281 -10.20 40.25 16.80
N ALA A 282 -10.19 39.28 17.71
CA ALA A 282 -10.62 37.92 17.43
C ALA A 282 -12.14 37.78 17.53
N ILE A 283 -12.74 36.98 16.64
CA ILE A 283 -14.12 36.55 16.81
C ILE A 283 -14.14 35.34 17.75
N GLU A 284 -14.67 35.54 18.96
CA GLU A 284 -14.94 34.48 19.93
C GLU A 284 -16.46 34.24 20.03
N ALA A 285 -17.05 33.63 19.00
CA ALA A 285 -18.49 33.37 18.96
C ALA A 285 -18.78 31.88 18.73
N GLY A 286 -19.60 31.29 19.61
CA GLY A 286 -19.97 29.87 19.50
C GLY A 286 -20.70 29.48 18.20
N ILE A 287 -21.26 30.46 17.46
CA ILE A 287 -21.80 30.21 16.12
C ILE A 287 -20.71 29.94 15.08
N VAL A 288 -19.55 30.59 15.21
CA VAL A 288 -18.40 30.41 14.31
C VAL A 288 -17.76 29.06 14.59
N THR A 289 -17.54 28.71 15.86
CA THR A 289 -17.07 27.38 16.26
C THR A 289 -17.95 26.26 15.70
N ARG A 290 -19.28 26.37 15.84
CA ARG A 290 -20.23 25.38 15.26
C ARG A 290 -20.16 25.30 13.74
N SER A 291 -19.93 26.41 13.06
CA SER A 291 -19.80 26.44 11.60
C SER A 291 -18.52 25.73 11.14
N ILE A 292 -17.42 25.92 11.86
CA ILE A 292 -16.15 25.23 11.64
C ILE A 292 -16.29 23.73 11.90
N GLU A 293 -16.94 23.33 12.99
CA GLU A 293 -17.20 21.91 13.26
C GLU A 293 -18.06 21.24 12.16
N SER A 294 -19.05 21.96 11.62
CA SER A 294 -19.85 21.47 10.49
C SER A 294 -19.00 21.31 9.22
N ALA A 295 -18.09 22.24 8.96
CA ALA A 295 -17.14 22.15 7.84
C ALA A 295 -16.22 20.92 7.99
N GLN A 296 -15.62 20.71 9.17
CA GLN A 296 -14.79 19.52 9.45
C GLN A 296 -15.58 18.22 9.23
N ARG A 297 -16.79 18.10 9.78
CA ARG A 297 -17.65 16.93 9.57
C ARG A 297 -17.92 16.63 8.09
N LYS A 298 -18.05 17.68 7.26
CA LYS A 298 -18.27 17.52 5.82
C LYS A 298 -16.99 17.08 5.08
N VAL A 299 -15.81 17.52 5.52
CA VAL A 299 -14.52 17.00 5.01
C VAL A 299 -14.33 15.54 5.44
N GLU A 300 -14.61 15.22 6.70
CA GLU A 300 -14.55 13.85 7.23
C GLU A 300 -15.48 12.92 6.44
N ALA A 301 -16.74 13.30 6.23
CA ALA A 301 -17.69 12.54 5.43
C ALA A 301 -17.20 12.32 3.98
N ARG A 302 -16.64 13.37 3.35
CA ARG A 302 -16.05 13.25 2.01
C ARG A 302 -14.87 12.28 1.99
N ASN A 303 -13.97 12.36 2.96
CA ASN A 303 -12.81 11.46 3.06
C ASN A 303 -13.25 10.03 3.37
N PHE A 304 -14.31 9.85 4.17
CA PHE A 304 -14.95 8.56 4.40
C PHE A 304 -15.53 8.00 3.10
N ASP A 305 -16.29 8.78 2.33
CA ASP A 305 -16.87 8.33 1.05
C ASP A 305 -15.78 7.90 0.05
N VAL A 306 -14.67 8.65 -0.02
CA VAL A 306 -13.51 8.29 -0.86
C VAL A 306 -12.90 6.96 -0.41
N ARG A 307 -12.66 6.79 0.90
CA ARG A 307 -12.11 5.53 1.45
C ARG A 307 -13.05 4.35 1.24
N LYS A 308 -14.36 4.56 1.43
CA LYS A 308 -15.40 3.56 1.19
C LYS A 308 -15.40 3.14 -0.28
N GLN A 309 -15.36 4.10 -1.21
CA GLN A 309 -15.30 3.80 -2.63
C GLN A 309 -14.03 3.03 -3.01
N LEU A 310 -12.87 3.40 -2.46
CA LEU A 310 -11.63 2.65 -2.67
C LEU A 310 -11.71 1.22 -2.14
N LEU A 311 -12.26 1.03 -0.93
CA LEU A 311 -12.48 -0.28 -0.35
C LEU A 311 -13.41 -1.15 -1.20
N GLU A 312 -14.48 -0.57 -1.71
CA GLU A 312 -15.44 -1.29 -2.55
C GLU A 312 -14.84 -1.81 -3.86
N TYR A 313 -13.90 -1.08 -4.46
CA TYR A 313 -13.15 -1.56 -5.63
C TYR A 313 -12.13 -2.64 -5.22
N ASP A 314 -11.42 -2.41 -4.10
CA ASP A 314 -10.46 -3.39 -3.58
C ASP A 314 -11.12 -4.70 -3.15
N ASP A 315 -12.36 -4.67 -2.65
CA ASP A 315 -13.11 -5.86 -2.24
C ASP A 315 -13.32 -6.84 -3.41
N VAL A 316 -13.53 -6.33 -4.64
CA VAL A 316 -13.65 -7.17 -5.84
C VAL A 316 -12.31 -7.88 -6.14
N SER A 317 -11.20 -7.14 -6.12
CA SER A 317 -9.87 -7.72 -6.32
C SER A 317 -9.46 -8.66 -5.18
N ASN A 318 -9.83 -8.34 -3.95
CA ASN A 318 -9.58 -9.15 -2.76
C ASN A 318 -10.30 -10.50 -2.84
N ASP A 319 -11.55 -10.53 -3.26
CA ASP A 319 -12.29 -11.80 -3.41
C ASP A 319 -11.66 -12.69 -4.49
N GLN A 320 -11.23 -12.11 -5.61
CA GLN A 320 -10.47 -12.84 -6.64
C GLN A 320 -9.13 -13.34 -6.11
N ARG A 321 -8.41 -12.48 -5.37
CA ARG A 321 -7.11 -12.82 -4.75
C ARG A 321 -7.24 -13.97 -3.77
N LYS A 322 -8.30 -14.03 -2.95
CA LYS A 322 -8.54 -15.16 -2.04
C LYS A 322 -8.63 -16.48 -2.81
N VAL A 323 -9.33 -16.50 -3.94
CA VAL A 323 -9.45 -17.70 -4.79
C VAL A 323 -8.09 -18.10 -5.35
N ILE A 324 -7.34 -17.15 -5.94
CA ILE A 324 -6.01 -17.43 -6.51
C ILE A 324 -5.04 -17.89 -5.42
N TYR A 325 -5.02 -17.24 -4.25
CA TYR A 325 -4.11 -17.60 -3.16
C TYR A 325 -4.48 -18.95 -2.55
N GLN A 326 -5.78 -19.25 -2.43
CA GLN A 326 -6.22 -20.58 -2.00
C GLN A 326 -5.75 -21.65 -2.99
N GLN A 327 -6.01 -21.45 -4.29
CA GLN A 327 -5.55 -22.38 -5.34
C GLN A 327 -4.03 -22.56 -5.32
N ARG A 328 -3.28 -21.45 -5.16
CA ARG A 328 -1.81 -21.47 -5.10
C ARG A 328 -1.32 -22.28 -3.90
N ASN A 329 -1.92 -22.09 -2.73
CA ASN A 329 -1.59 -22.86 -1.53
C ASN A 329 -1.97 -24.35 -1.71
N ASP A 330 -3.16 -24.63 -2.26
CA ASP A 330 -3.60 -26.00 -2.53
C ASP A 330 -2.63 -26.73 -3.47
N ILE A 331 -2.09 -26.04 -4.50
CA ILE A 331 -1.09 -26.60 -5.43
C ILE A 331 0.26 -26.84 -4.75
N LEU A 332 0.69 -25.94 -3.87
CA LEU A 332 1.94 -26.06 -3.10
C LEU A 332 1.87 -27.21 -2.10
N ASP A 333 0.74 -27.38 -1.43
CA ASP A 333 0.52 -28.39 -0.39
C ASP A 333 0.11 -29.77 -0.97
N ALA A 334 -0.36 -29.81 -2.22
CA ALA A 334 -0.81 -31.04 -2.86
C ALA A 334 0.34 -32.04 -3.11
N ALA A 335 0.11 -33.28 -2.65
CA ALA A 335 0.99 -34.41 -2.93
C ALA A 335 0.78 -34.99 -4.35
N ASP A 336 -0.39 -34.79 -4.95
CA ASP A 336 -0.75 -35.27 -6.29
C ASP A 336 -1.67 -34.26 -6.98
N LEU A 337 -1.37 -33.91 -8.23
CA LEU A 337 -2.10 -32.94 -9.04
C LEU A 337 -2.89 -33.60 -10.19
N THR A 338 -2.82 -34.93 -10.34
CA THR A 338 -3.38 -35.67 -11.48
C THR A 338 -4.86 -35.36 -11.71
N ALA A 339 -5.67 -35.34 -10.64
CA ALA A 339 -7.12 -35.08 -10.75
C ALA A 339 -7.42 -33.63 -11.18
N GLN A 340 -6.64 -32.67 -10.69
CA GLN A 340 -6.81 -31.26 -11.08
C GLN A 340 -6.41 -31.04 -12.54
N ILE A 341 -5.28 -31.62 -12.97
CA ILE A 341 -4.84 -31.57 -14.38
C ILE A 341 -5.83 -32.28 -15.30
N ALA A 342 -6.40 -33.42 -14.89
CA ALA A 342 -7.44 -34.11 -15.65
C ALA A 342 -8.67 -33.21 -15.86
N GLY A 343 -9.13 -32.51 -14.82
CA GLY A 343 -10.24 -31.56 -14.93
C GLY A 343 -9.94 -30.37 -15.84
N LEU A 344 -8.72 -29.82 -15.79
CA LEU A 344 -8.28 -28.75 -16.70
C LEU A 344 -8.27 -29.23 -18.16
N ARG A 345 -7.74 -30.43 -18.40
CA ARG A 345 -7.69 -31.07 -19.72
C ARG A 345 -9.10 -31.31 -20.25
N GLU A 346 -9.98 -31.91 -19.45
CA GLU A 346 -11.38 -32.14 -19.82
C GLU A 346 -12.09 -30.84 -20.20
N GLY A 347 -11.95 -29.79 -19.38
CA GLY A 347 -12.53 -28.47 -19.68
C GLY A 347 -11.98 -27.87 -20.98
N CYS A 348 -10.66 -27.93 -21.19
CA CYS A 348 -10.02 -27.40 -22.40
C CYS A 348 -10.50 -28.09 -23.68
N PHE A 349 -10.51 -29.43 -23.70
CA PHE A 349 -10.99 -30.18 -24.87
C PHE A 349 -12.50 -30.06 -25.06
N THR A 350 -13.26 -29.89 -23.98
CA THR A 350 -14.69 -29.59 -24.07
C THR A 350 -14.93 -28.27 -24.79
N ASP A 351 -14.26 -27.19 -24.38
CA ASP A 351 -14.42 -25.88 -25.02
C ASP A 351 -13.99 -25.92 -26.49
N LEU A 352 -12.89 -26.61 -26.79
CA LEU A 352 -12.39 -26.78 -28.17
C LEU A 352 -13.42 -27.50 -29.07
N VAL A 353 -14.04 -28.57 -28.55
CA VAL A 353 -15.10 -29.28 -29.26
C VAL A 353 -16.31 -28.37 -29.43
N ARG A 354 -16.76 -27.69 -28.37
CA ARG A 354 -17.93 -26.81 -28.43
C ARG A 354 -17.77 -25.62 -29.37
N GLN A 355 -16.54 -25.17 -29.62
CA GLN A 355 -16.24 -24.14 -30.61
C GLN A 355 -16.51 -24.60 -32.07
N HIS A 356 -16.30 -25.89 -32.37
CA HIS A 356 -16.45 -26.45 -33.72
C HIS A 356 -17.72 -27.29 -33.90
N VAL A 357 -18.24 -27.81 -32.79
CA VAL A 357 -19.38 -28.72 -32.68
C VAL A 357 -20.27 -28.19 -31.55
N PRO A 358 -21.19 -27.27 -31.87
CA PRO A 358 -22.09 -26.69 -30.88
C PRO A 358 -22.93 -27.78 -30.17
N ALA A 359 -23.28 -27.54 -28.91
CA ALA A 359 -24.11 -28.48 -28.16
C ALA A 359 -25.51 -28.58 -28.78
N GLU A 360 -26.09 -29.78 -28.76
CA GLU A 360 -27.44 -30.07 -29.27
C GLU A 360 -27.63 -29.71 -30.76
N SER A 361 -26.55 -29.72 -31.56
CA SER A 361 -26.58 -29.38 -32.97
C SER A 361 -26.64 -30.62 -33.88
N VAL A 362 -27.11 -30.43 -35.12
CA VAL A 362 -27.09 -31.46 -36.16
C VAL A 362 -25.72 -31.57 -36.82
N GLU A 363 -25.39 -32.74 -37.37
CA GLU A 363 -24.11 -33.06 -38.01
C GLU A 363 -23.70 -32.05 -39.11
N GLU A 364 -24.68 -31.47 -39.82
CA GLU A 364 -24.45 -30.47 -40.87
C GLU A 364 -23.84 -29.16 -40.35
N GLN A 365 -23.96 -28.88 -39.05
CA GLN A 365 -23.41 -27.69 -38.40
C GLN A 365 -22.00 -27.92 -37.85
N TRP A 366 -21.48 -29.14 -37.92
CA TRP A 366 -20.19 -29.50 -37.33
C TRP A 366 -19.03 -29.14 -38.27
N ASP A 367 -18.05 -28.38 -37.76
CA ASP A 367 -16.79 -28.16 -38.45
C ASP A 367 -15.73 -29.20 -38.05
N LEU A 368 -15.93 -30.43 -38.51
CA LEU A 368 -15.02 -31.54 -38.23
C LEU A 368 -13.63 -31.33 -38.85
N ALA A 369 -13.52 -30.62 -39.99
CA ALA A 369 -12.23 -30.32 -40.59
C ALA A 369 -11.42 -29.35 -39.73
N GLY A 370 -12.07 -28.29 -39.25
CA GLY A 370 -11.46 -27.32 -38.35
C GLY A 370 -11.00 -28.00 -37.07
N LEU A 371 -11.84 -28.86 -36.49
CA LEU A 371 -11.54 -29.61 -35.28
C LEU A 371 -10.35 -30.57 -35.45
N GLU A 372 -10.34 -31.40 -36.49
CA GLU A 372 -9.21 -32.30 -36.80
C GLU A 372 -7.89 -31.52 -36.98
N LYS A 373 -7.95 -30.40 -37.70
CA LYS A 373 -6.79 -29.56 -37.94
C LYS A 373 -6.29 -28.92 -36.64
N ALA A 374 -7.19 -28.44 -35.79
CA ALA A 374 -6.83 -27.85 -34.50
C ALA A 374 -6.21 -28.90 -33.56
N LEU A 375 -6.81 -30.09 -33.47
CA LEU A 375 -6.30 -31.22 -32.69
C LEU A 375 -4.90 -31.65 -33.15
N ALA A 376 -4.67 -31.78 -34.46
CA ALA A 376 -3.37 -32.17 -34.98
C ALA A 376 -2.32 -31.05 -34.83
N ALA A 377 -2.67 -29.81 -35.15
CA ALA A 377 -1.71 -28.69 -35.18
C ALA A 377 -1.33 -28.17 -33.79
N GLU A 378 -2.30 -28.06 -32.88
CA GLU A 378 -2.06 -27.47 -31.55
C GLU A 378 -1.77 -28.52 -30.48
N TRP A 379 -2.35 -29.72 -30.61
CA TRP A 379 -2.32 -30.75 -29.56
C TRP A 379 -1.54 -32.00 -29.95
N GLY A 380 -1.18 -32.15 -31.24
CA GLY A 380 -0.52 -33.34 -31.75
C GLY A 380 -1.40 -34.60 -31.75
N LEU A 381 -2.72 -34.44 -31.63
CA LEU A 381 -3.69 -35.53 -31.63
C LEU A 381 -4.21 -35.76 -33.05
N GLU A 382 -3.73 -36.81 -33.69
CA GLU A 382 -4.22 -37.24 -35.01
C GLU A 382 -5.41 -38.18 -34.84
N LEU A 383 -6.62 -37.63 -34.93
CA LEU A 383 -7.89 -38.37 -34.86
C LEU A 383 -8.64 -38.24 -36.20
N PRO A 384 -9.00 -39.35 -36.86
CA PRO A 384 -9.75 -39.31 -38.12
C PRO A 384 -11.26 -39.14 -37.86
N LEU A 385 -11.64 -38.05 -37.19
CA LEU A 385 -13.00 -37.78 -36.75
C LEU A 385 -14.02 -37.82 -37.91
N ARG A 386 -13.70 -37.24 -39.07
CA ARG A 386 -14.57 -37.29 -40.26
C ARG A 386 -14.88 -38.70 -40.71
N GLN A 387 -13.85 -39.55 -40.79
CA GLN A 387 -14.03 -40.94 -41.19
C GLN A 387 -14.84 -41.71 -40.15
N GLU A 388 -14.60 -41.44 -38.86
CA GLU A 388 -15.36 -42.05 -37.77
C GLU A 388 -16.85 -41.66 -37.84
N VAL A 389 -17.18 -40.37 -38.05
CA VAL A 389 -18.56 -39.88 -38.18
C VAL A 389 -19.24 -40.47 -39.42
N GLU A 390 -18.58 -40.44 -40.58
CA GLU A 390 -19.13 -40.99 -41.83
C GLU A 390 -19.38 -42.50 -41.75
N SER A 391 -18.60 -43.21 -40.94
CA SER A 391 -18.74 -44.66 -40.73
C SER A 391 -19.79 -45.05 -39.68
N ALA A 392 -20.20 -44.11 -38.83
CA ALA A 392 -21.14 -44.35 -37.74
C ALA A 392 -22.60 -44.27 -38.22
N THR A 393 -23.45 -45.16 -37.73
CA THR A 393 -24.89 -45.15 -38.05
C THR A 393 -25.67 -44.04 -37.35
N ALA A 394 -25.18 -43.58 -36.20
CA ALA A 394 -25.65 -42.43 -35.44
C ALA A 394 -24.54 -42.08 -34.46
N MET A 395 -24.12 -40.82 -34.44
CA MET A 395 -23.14 -40.32 -33.47
C MET A 395 -23.62 -38.98 -32.94
N SER A 396 -23.67 -38.84 -31.62
CA SER A 396 -24.02 -37.57 -30.98
C SER A 396 -22.80 -36.67 -30.80
N ASP A 397 -23.04 -35.39 -30.52
CA ASP A 397 -22.00 -34.46 -30.12
C ASP A 397 -21.33 -34.87 -28.79
N GLU A 398 -22.08 -35.51 -27.88
CA GLU A 398 -21.54 -36.06 -26.63
C GLU A 398 -20.61 -37.24 -26.87
N ASP A 399 -20.94 -38.14 -27.80
CA ASP A 399 -20.08 -39.27 -28.16
C ASP A 399 -18.74 -38.79 -28.74
N LEU A 400 -18.79 -37.76 -29.60
CA LEU A 400 -17.59 -37.14 -30.16
C LEU A 400 -16.72 -36.50 -29.08
N LEU A 401 -17.34 -35.77 -28.14
CA LEU A 401 -16.65 -35.18 -27.02
C LEU A 401 -15.97 -36.24 -26.15
N GLU A 402 -16.70 -37.30 -25.75
CA GLU A 402 -16.16 -38.38 -24.93
C GLU A 402 -14.99 -39.08 -25.62
N ARG A 403 -15.08 -39.28 -26.94
CA ARG A 403 -14.02 -39.88 -27.76
C ARG A 403 -12.73 -39.05 -27.75
N ILE A 404 -12.84 -37.73 -27.93
CA ILE A 404 -11.69 -36.80 -27.95
C ILE A 404 -11.06 -36.71 -26.57
N VAL A 405 -11.87 -36.57 -25.52
CA VAL A 405 -11.40 -36.52 -24.13
C VAL A 405 -10.68 -37.82 -23.75
N LYS A 406 -11.22 -38.99 -24.12
CA LYS A 406 -10.55 -40.28 -23.91
C LYS A 406 -9.21 -40.38 -24.65
N ALA A 407 -9.13 -39.87 -25.88
CA ALA A 407 -7.88 -39.86 -26.63
C ALA A 407 -6.83 -38.94 -25.97
N ALA A 408 -7.26 -37.77 -25.49
CA ALA A 408 -6.39 -36.85 -24.77
C ALA A 408 -5.89 -37.44 -23.44
N HIS A 409 -6.75 -38.12 -22.69
CA HIS A 409 -6.36 -38.84 -21.47
C HIS A 409 -5.33 -39.94 -21.78
N ALA A 410 -5.57 -40.75 -22.82
CA ALA A 410 -4.67 -41.84 -23.20
C ALA A 410 -3.28 -41.35 -23.61
N GLU A 411 -3.20 -40.25 -24.37
CA GLU A 411 -1.93 -39.65 -24.79
C GLU A 411 -1.15 -39.09 -23.59
N PHE A 412 -1.86 -38.46 -22.65
CA PHE A 412 -1.26 -37.96 -21.41
C PHE A 412 -0.74 -39.09 -20.52
N ASP A 413 -1.52 -40.15 -20.33
CA ASP A 413 -1.14 -41.31 -19.53
C ASP A 413 0.06 -42.03 -20.14
N ALA A 414 0.16 -42.10 -21.47
CA ALA A 414 1.31 -42.65 -22.18
C ALA A 414 2.60 -41.84 -21.88
N LYS A 415 2.50 -40.51 -21.79
CA LYS A 415 3.62 -39.64 -21.38
C LYS A 415 4.00 -39.85 -19.92
N LEU A 416 3.02 -39.90 -19.04
CA LEU A 416 3.23 -40.10 -17.60
C LEU A 416 3.91 -41.45 -17.32
N ALA A 417 3.55 -42.50 -18.08
CA ALA A 417 4.19 -43.81 -18.01
C ALA A 417 5.65 -43.81 -18.50
N LEU A 418 6.00 -42.95 -19.47
CA LEU A 418 7.37 -42.83 -19.99
C LEU A 418 8.31 -42.10 -19.03
N ILE A 419 7.80 -41.05 -18.39
CA ILE A 419 8.59 -40.13 -17.56
C ILE A 419 8.69 -40.59 -16.09
N GLY A 420 7.62 -41.22 -15.59
CA GLY A 420 7.46 -41.53 -14.18
C GLY A 420 6.67 -40.46 -13.43
N LYS A 421 5.76 -40.90 -12.54
CA LYS A 421 4.78 -40.03 -11.87
C LYS A 421 5.41 -38.95 -10.99
N GLU A 422 6.45 -39.28 -10.22
CA GLU A 422 7.06 -38.36 -9.24
C GLU A 422 7.70 -37.15 -9.92
N ASN A 423 8.56 -37.37 -10.91
CA ASN A 423 9.23 -36.29 -11.65
C ASN A 423 8.23 -35.42 -12.41
N PHE A 424 7.16 -36.02 -12.94
CA PHE A 424 6.13 -35.29 -13.66
C PHE A 424 5.27 -34.42 -12.74
N THR A 425 5.01 -34.86 -11.50
CA THR A 425 4.21 -34.09 -10.52
C THR A 425 4.89 -32.76 -10.16
N GLN A 426 6.22 -32.74 -9.99
CA GLN A 426 6.96 -31.51 -9.72
C GLN A 426 6.91 -30.54 -10.91
N PHE A 427 7.00 -31.07 -12.13
CA PHE A 427 6.86 -30.29 -13.35
C PHE A 427 5.44 -29.72 -13.52
N GLU A 428 4.39 -30.52 -13.28
CA GLU A 428 3.00 -30.07 -13.27
C GLU A 428 2.79 -28.91 -12.29
N ARG A 429 3.33 -29.04 -11.07
CA ARG A 429 3.27 -27.99 -10.04
C ARG A 429 3.91 -26.69 -10.53
N MET A 430 5.11 -26.78 -11.11
CA MET A 430 5.83 -25.61 -11.58
C MET A 430 5.11 -24.91 -12.74
N VAL A 431 4.62 -25.67 -13.71
CA VAL A 431 3.84 -25.17 -14.85
C VAL A 431 2.57 -24.47 -14.38
N LEU A 432 1.81 -25.08 -13.45
CA LEU A 432 0.62 -24.50 -12.87
C LEU A 432 0.92 -23.17 -12.15
N LEU A 433 1.88 -23.17 -11.25
CA LEU A 433 2.23 -21.97 -10.47
C LEU A 433 2.73 -20.84 -11.37
N GLN A 434 3.59 -21.12 -12.34
CA GLN A 434 4.11 -20.11 -13.26
C GLN A 434 2.99 -19.52 -14.14
N SER A 435 2.09 -20.37 -14.66
CA SER A 435 0.98 -19.92 -15.50
C SER A 435 0.00 -19.05 -14.70
N ILE A 436 -0.37 -19.48 -13.48
CA ILE A 436 -1.21 -18.71 -12.56
C ILE A 436 -0.55 -17.38 -12.22
N ASP A 437 0.71 -17.38 -11.76
CA ASP A 437 1.39 -16.15 -11.31
C ASP A 437 1.58 -15.16 -12.47
N THR A 438 1.88 -15.64 -13.68
CA THR A 438 2.04 -14.79 -14.88
C THR A 438 0.71 -14.13 -15.27
N HIS A 439 -0.35 -14.93 -15.44
CA HIS A 439 -1.63 -14.39 -15.86
C HIS A 439 -2.31 -13.58 -14.75
N TRP A 440 -2.09 -13.92 -13.48
CA TRP A 440 -2.57 -13.12 -12.36
C TRP A 440 -1.95 -11.72 -12.35
N ARG A 441 -0.65 -11.60 -12.64
CA ARG A 441 0.01 -10.28 -12.78
C ARG A 441 -0.59 -9.45 -13.93
N GLU A 442 -0.84 -10.08 -15.07
CA GLU A 442 -1.49 -9.42 -16.22
C GLU A 442 -2.92 -8.99 -15.90
N HIS A 443 -3.66 -9.82 -15.17
CA HIS A 443 -5.00 -9.51 -14.68
C HIS A 443 -5.00 -8.32 -13.71
N LEU A 444 -4.04 -8.26 -12.76
CA LEU A 444 -3.89 -7.11 -11.87
C LEU A 444 -3.66 -5.81 -12.65
N ALA A 445 -2.80 -5.84 -13.67
CA ALA A 445 -2.57 -4.68 -14.54
C ALA A 445 -3.85 -4.27 -15.29
N SER A 446 -4.60 -5.24 -15.80
CA SER A 446 -5.88 -5.00 -16.48
C SER A 446 -6.96 -4.41 -15.55
N LEU A 447 -7.03 -4.88 -14.31
CA LEU A 447 -7.90 -4.30 -13.29
C LEU A 447 -7.54 -2.87 -12.93
N ASP A 448 -6.26 -2.53 -12.90
CA ASP A 448 -5.78 -1.17 -12.65
C ASP A 448 -6.22 -0.22 -13.78
N TYR A 449 -6.02 -0.60 -15.05
CA TYR A 449 -6.52 0.19 -16.19
C TYR A 449 -8.05 0.30 -16.19
N LEU A 450 -8.75 -0.80 -15.92
CA LEU A 450 -10.21 -0.82 -15.85
C LEU A 450 -10.72 0.17 -14.79
N ARG A 451 -10.10 0.19 -13.61
CA ARG A 451 -10.45 1.09 -12.51
C ARG A 451 -10.31 2.56 -12.91
N GLN A 452 -9.28 2.91 -13.68
CA GLN A 452 -9.06 4.29 -14.15
C GLN A 452 -10.13 4.73 -15.17
N GLY A 453 -10.50 3.83 -16.10
CA GLY A 453 -11.43 4.13 -17.18
C GLY A 453 -12.92 4.05 -16.79
N ILE A 454 -13.28 3.25 -15.76
CA ILE A 454 -14.69 2.91 -15.49
C ILE A 454 -15.55 4.11 -15.11
N HIS A 455 -14.94 5.18 -14.58
CA HIS A 455 -15.64 6.41 -14.23
C HIS A 455 -16.33 7.06 -15.45
N LEU A 456 -15.84 6.83 -16.67
CA LEU A 456 -16.46 7.31 -17.90
C LEU A 456 -17.83 6.66 -18.17
N ARG A 457 -18.11 5.46 -17.64
CA ARG A 457 -19.44 4.83 -17.72
C ARG A 457 -20.49 5.63 -16.97
N GLY A 458 -20.08 6.45 -16.00
CA GLY A 458 -20.96 7.36 -15.26
C GLY A 458 -21.67 8.39 -16.15
N TYR A 459 -21.08 8.77 -17.29
CA TYR A 459 -21.72 9.67 -18.27
C TYR A 459 -22.97 9.05 -18.90
N ALA A 460 -23.04 7.72 -19.00
CA ALA A 460 -24.18 6.98 -19.52
C ALA A 460 -25.22 6.63 -18.44
N GLN A 461 -25.19 7.30 -17.27
CA GLN A 461 -26.05 7.03 -16.12
C GLN A 461 -25.98 5.59 -15.59
N LYS A 462 -24.94 4.83 -15.95
CA LYS A 462 -24.65 3.52 -15.36
C LYS A 462 -23.83 3.69 -14.09
N GLN A 463 -24.06 2.84 -13.10
CA GLN A 463 -23.28 2.85 -11.87
C GLN A 463 -21.87 2.27 -12.13
N PRO A 464 -20.78 3.05 -12.04
CA PRO A 464 -19.44 2.59 -12.39
C PRO A 464 -19.00 1.35 -11.61
N LYS A 465 -19.38 1.25 -10.33
CA LYS A 465 -19.09 0.10 -9.46
C LYS A 465 -19.66 -1.22 -9.98
N GLN A 466 -20.92 -1.21 -10.41
CA GLN A 466 -21.57 -2.43 -10.91
C GLN A 466 -20.95 -2.87 -12.23
N GLU A 467 -20.65 -1.92 -13.11
CA GLU A 467 -19.95 -2.18 -14.37
C GLU A 467 -18.53 -2.69 -14.10
N TYR A 468 -17.79 -2.10 -13.14
CA TYR A 468 -16.47 -2.59 -12.72
C TYR A 468 -16.56 -4.04 -12.24
N LYS A 469 -17.50 -4.36 -11.33
CA LYS A 469 -17.66 -5.72 -10.82
C LYS A 469 -17.98 -6.72 -11.92
N ARG A 470 -18.83 -6.35 -12.89
CA ARG A 470 -19.17 -7.22 -14.03
C ARG A 470 -17.96 -7.44 -14.94
N GLU A 471 -17.33 -6.36 -15.41
CA GLU A 471 -16.17 -6.44 -16.31
C GLU A 471 -14.98 -7.13 -15.61
N ALA A 472 -14.74 -6.88 -14.32
CA ALA A 472 -13.71 -7.55 -13.55
C ALA A 472 -13.97 -9.06 -13.37
N PHE A 473 -15.25 -9.48 -13.28
CA PHE A 473 -15.61 -10.90 -13.22
C PHE A 473 -15.42 -11.59 -14.58
N GLU A 474 -15.77 -10.92 -15.67
CA GLU A 474 -15.52 -11.41 -17.03
C GLU A 474 -14.02 -11.58 -17.30
N LEU A 475 -13.20 -10.58 -16.93
CA LEU A 475 -11.73 -10.66 -17.02
C LEU A 475 -11.17 -11.80 -16.16
N PHE A 476 -11.73 -12.02 -14.97
CA PHE A 476 -11.30 -13.12 -14.10
C PHE A 476 -11.65 -14.50 -14.69
N GLY A 477 -12.79 -14.64 -15.35
CA GLY A 477 -13.11 -15.86 -16.11
C GLY A 477 -12.11 -16.10 -17.24
N GLN A 478 -11.79 -15.08 -18.02
CA GLN A 478 -10.80 -15.14 -19.11
C GLN A 478 -9.40 -15.48 -18.60
N LEU A 479 -9.01 -14.99 -17.43
CA LEU A 479 -7.79 -15.38 -16.73
C LEU A 479 -7.76 -16.89 -16.48
N LEU A 480 -8.81 -17.44 -15.85
CA LEU A 480 -8.88 -18.87 -15.53
C LEU A 480 -8.87 -19.74 -16.79
N ASP A 481 -9.56 -19.31 -17.86
CA ASP A 481 -9.55 -20.01 -19.14
C ASP A 481 -8.17 -19.96 -19.81
N SER A 482 -7.48 -18.82 -19.74
CA SER A 482 -6.11 -18.69 -20.27
C SER A 482 -5.14 -19.61 -19.53
N VAL A 483 -5.20 -19.64 -18.19
CA VAL A 483 -4.39 -20.55 -17.37
C VAL A 483 -4.69 -22.02 -17.71
N LYS A 484 -5.98 -22.40 -17.76
CA LYS A 484 -6.41 -23.76 -18.14
C LYS A 484 -5.84 -24.18 -19.49
N ASN A 485 -5.96 -23.31 -20.50
CA ASN A 485 -5.52 -23.59 -21.85
C ASN A 485 -3.98 -23.65 -21.95
N GLU A 486 -3.27 -22.72 -21.31
CA GLU A 486 -1.81 -22.69 -21.32
C GLU A 486 -1.23 -23.92 -20.61
N VAL A 487 -1.69 -24.22 -19.39
CA VAL A 487 -1.21 -25.37 -18.61
C VAL A 487 -1.46 -26.66 -19.38
N THR A 488 -2.69 -26.86 -19.87
CA THR A 488 -3.01 -28.06 -20.66
C THR A 488 -2.10 -28.12 -21.89
N ARG A 489 -1.96 -27.03 -22.65
CA ARG A 489 -1.12 -27.00 -23.85
C ARG A 489 0.34 -27.33 -23.55
N GLN A 490 0.93 -26.72 -22.52
CA GLN A 490 2.32 -26.96 -22.16
C GLN A 490 2.55 -28.42 -21.76
N LEU A 491 1.73 -28.97 -20.86
CA LEU A 491 1.84 -30.37 -20.42
C LEU A 491 1.60 -31.37 -21.57
N MET A 492 0.70 -31.02 -22.48
CA MET A 492 0.28 -31.89 -23.57
C MET A 492 1.25 -31.82 -24.77
N THR A 493 2.00 -30.74 -24.95
CA THR A 493 2.95 -30.57 -26.07
C THR A 493 4.41 -30.85 -25.70
N VAL A 494 4.76 -30.85 -24.41
CA VAL A 494 6.13 -31.10 -23.96
C VAL A 494 6.64 -32.44 -24.51
N ARG A 495 7.84 -32.41 -25.10
CA ARG A 495 8.57 -33.57 -25.63
C ARG A 495 9.82 -33.78 -24.79
N VAL A 496 9.75 -34.65 -23.80
CA VAL A 496 10.88 -34.90 -22.90
C VAL A 496 11.39 -36.32 -23.11
N GLN A 497 12.71 -36.45 -23.23
CA GLN A 497 13.38 -37.72 -23.50
C GLN A 497 13.74 -38.49 -22.23
N SER A 498 13.77 -37.85 -21.05
CA SER A 498 14.11 -38.47 -19.77
C SER A 498 13.63 -37.65 -18.56
N GLY A 499 13.41 -38.31 -17.41
CA GLY A 499 13.05 -37.66 -16.14
C GLY A 499 14.02 -36.55 -15.69
N ASP A 500 15.33 -36.76 -15.82
CA ASP A 500 16.36 -35.80 -15.41
C ASP A 500 16.30 -34.46 -16.18
N GLN A 501 15.80 -34.48 -17.42
CA GLN A 501 15.64 -33.26 -18.23
C GLN A 501 14.43 -32.43 -17.76
N LEU A 502 13.41 -33.07 -17.19
CA LEU A 502 12.25 -32.40 -16.63
C LEU A 502 12.57 -31.74 -15.30
N GLU A 503 13.38 -32.39 -14.46
CA GLU A 503 13.85 -31.81 -13.22
C GLU A 503 14.69 -30.55 -13.50
N GLN A 504 15.62 -30.61 -14.45
CA GLN A 504 16.39 -29.44 -14.90
C GLN A 504 15.50 -28.34 -15.51
N ALA A 505 14.45 -28.71 -16.25
CA ALA A 505 13.52 -27.73 -16.81
C ALA A 505 12.71 -27.05 -15.68
N ALA A 506 12.26 -27.80 -14.68
CA ALA A 506 11.57 -27.27 -13.52
C ALA A 506 12.48 -26.32 -12.71
N GLU A 507 13.73 -26.72 -12.45
CA GLU A 507 14.73 -25.87 -11.79
C GLU A 507 15.02 -24.59 -12.58
N GLN A 508 15.09 -24.67 -13.91
CA GLN A 508 15.27 -23.49 -14.76
C GLN A 508 14.07 -22.55 -14.69
N MET A 509 12.85 -23.08 -14.74
CA MET A 509 11.63 -22.29 -14.60
C MET A 509 11.59 -21.61 -13.22
N GLU A 510 11.97 -22.32 -12.16
CA GLU A 510 12.05 -21.79 -10.80
C GLU A 510 13.08 -20.65 -10.71
N SER A 511 14.28 -20.87 -11.26
CA SER A 511 15.33 -19.84 -11.28
C SER A 511 14.91 -18.58 -12.07
N GLN A 512 14.14 -18.74 -13.15
CA GLN A 512 13.59 -17.62 -13.92
C GLN A 512 12.52 -16.87 -13.14
N ALA A 513 11.63 -17.59 -12.44
CA ALA A 513 10.62 -17.00 -11.57
C ALA A 513 11.26 -16.22 -10.41
N GLU A 514 12.39 -16.69 -9.87
CA GLU A 514 13.17 -15.98 -8.84
C GLU A 514 14.01 -14.81 -9.38
N SER A 515 14.19 -14.71 -10.71
CA SER A 515 15.03 -13.68 -11.35
C SER A 515 14.33 -12.32 -11.57
N ILE A 516 13.29 -12.01 -10.79
CA ILE A 516 12.62 -10.71 -10.85
C ILE A 516 13.58 -9.63 -10.32
N ALA A 517 14.12 -8.82 -11.23
CA ALA A 517 15.01 -7.70 -10.91
C ALA A 517 14.22 -6.42 -10.58
N ASN A 518 14.80 -5.56 -9.74
CA ASN A 518 14.26 -4.24 -9.36
C ASN A 518 12.92 -4.28 -8.60
N LEU A 519 12.79 -5.25 -7.68
CA LEU A 519 11.64 -5.32 -6.78
C LEU A 519 11.59 -4.09 -5.87
N THR A 520 10.43 -3.44 -5.86
CA THR A 520 10.20 -2.24 -5.05
C THR A 520 9.00 -2.46 -4.14
N TYR A 521 9.22 -2.38 -2.84
CA TYR A 521 8.19 -2.43 -1.82
C TYR A 521 7.72 -1.03 -1.49
N THR A 522 6.40 -0.84 -1.49
CA THR A 522 5.78 0.43 -1.12
C THR A 522 4.85 0.18 0.05
N ALA A 523 5.10 0.83 1.19
CA ALA A 523 4.29 0.70 2.39
C ALA A 523 4.16 2.04 3.12
N PRO A 524 3.03 2.32 3.80
CA PRO A 524 2.93 3.49 4.66
C PRO A 524 3.83 3.35 5.89
N THR A 525 4.54 4.42 6.22
CA THR A 525 5.28 4.58 7.48
C THR A 525 4.32 4.76 8.66
N GLU A 526 4.85 4.69 9.89
CA GLU A 526 4.09 4.97 11.12
C GLU A 526 3.46 6.38 11.15
N THR A 527 3.98 7.32 10.36
CA THR A 527 3.47 8.69 10.21
C THR A 527 2.42 8.83 9.11
N GLY A 528 2.22 7.79 8.28
CA GLY A 528 1.29 7.78 7.15
C GLY A 528 1.90 8.26 5.82
N GLU A 529 3.20 8.60 5.80
CA GLU A 529 3.93 8.88 4.55
C GLU A 529 4.28 7.60 3.81
N VAL A 530 4.39 7.64 2.48
CA VAL A 530 4.72 6.47 1.66
C VAL A 530 6.23 6.22 1.69
N GLU A 531 6.65 5.07 2.23
CA GLU A 531 8.02 4.58 2.13
C GLU A 531 8.17 3.66 0.94
N VAL A 532 9.21 3.90 0.14
CA VAL A 532 9.58 3.07 -1.01
C VAL A 532 10.94 2.45 -0.70
N ARG A 533 10.97 1.12 -0.51
CA ARG A 533 12.20 0.35 -0.32
C ARG A 533 12.45 -0.49 -1.56
N VAL A 534 13.64 -0.36 -2.14
CA VAL A 534 14.07 -1.26 -3.20
C VAL A 534 14.76 -2.44 -2.52
N ASP A 535 14.48 -3.66 -2.99
CA ASP A 535 15.10 -4.86 -2.45
C ASP A 535 16.61 -4.89 -2.77
N ASP A 536 17.44 -4.87 -1.73
CA ASP A 536 18.91 -4.83 -1.84
C ASP A 536 19.46 -6.06 -2.58
N GLU A 537 18.79 -7.22 -2.43
CA GLU A 537 19.19 -8.45 -3.10
C GLU A 537 18.88 -8.39 -4.59
N SER A 538 17.71 -7.88 -4.97
CA SER A 538 17.36 -7.59 -6.35
C SER A 538 18.33 -6.58 -6.98
N GLN A 539 18.72 -5.51 -6.27
CA GLN A 539 19.70 -4.54 -6.79
C GLN A 539 21.08 -5.16 -7.02
N ARG A 540 21.53 -6.05 -6.12
CA ARG A 540 22.78 -6.79 -6.30
C ARG A 540 22.71 -7.75 -7.49
N ARG A 541 21.57 -8.41 -7.71
CA ARG A 541 21.33 -9.26 -8.90
C ARG A 541 21.31 -8.43 -10.19
N THR A 542 20.64 -7.27 -10.21
CA THR A 542 20.65 -6.37 -11.38
C THR A 542 22.06 -5.85 -11.66
N ALA A 543 22.82 -5.47 -10.62
CA ALA A 543 24.19 -5.00 -10.76
C ALA A 543 25.16 -6.09 -11.26
N THR A 544 24.99 -7.34 -10.80
CA THR A 544 25.79 -8.49 -11.27
C THR A 544 25.40 -8.92 -12.69
N ALA A 545 24.11 -8.90 -13.04
CA ALA A 545 23.65 -9.15 -14.41
C ALA A 545 24.12 -8.05 -15.38
N ALA A 546 24.06 -6.77 -14.97
CA ALA A 546 24.58 -5.64 -15.74
C ALA A 546 26.11 -5.72 -15.89
N ALA A 547 26.84 -6.15 -14.86
CA ALA A 547 28.28 -6.40 -14.93
C ALA A 547 28.60 -7.57 -15.87
N ALA A 548 27.83 -8.67 -15.84
CA ALA A 548 27.99 -9.79 -16.77
C ALA A 548 27.70 -9.38 -18.22
N ALA A 549 26.66 -8.60 -18.47
CA ALA A 549 26.32 -8.07 -19.79
C ALA A 549 27.37 -7.05 -20.29
N ALA A 550 27.91 -6.20 -19.42
CA ALA A 550 29.01 -5.29 -19.73
C ALA A 550 30.32 -6.05 -20.04
N THR A 551 30.55 -7.19 -19.38
CA THR A 551 31.70 -8.06 -19.64
C THR A 551 31.55 -8.81 -20.98
N ALA A 552 30.33 -9.27 -21.30
CA ALA A 552 30.02 -9.92 -22.58
C ALA A 552 30.11 -8.95 -23.78
N THR A 553 29.63 -7.71 -23.63
CA THR A 553 29.75 -6.68 -24.68
C THR A 553 31.17 -6.13 -24.80
N GLY A 554 31.90 -6.00 -23.69
CA GLY A 554 33.31 -5.58 -23.66
C GLY A 554 34.30 -6.59 -24.25
N ALA A 555 34.04 -7.89 -24.09
CA ALA A 555 34.93 -8.97 -24.56
C ALA A 555 35.04 -9.06 -26.10
N PHE A 556 34.04 -8.56 -26.84
CA PHE A 556 34.02 -8.61 -28.31
C PHE A 556 34.09 -7.24 -28.99
N ALA A 557 33.91 -6.13 -28.25
CA ALA A 557 33.86 -4.77 -28.81
C ALA A 557 35.17 -4.26 -29.45
N ARG A 558 36.29 -4.99 -29.33
CA ARG A 558 37.60 -4.59 -29.89
C ARG A 558 38.35 -5.69 -30.64
N VAL A 559 37.69 -6.81 -30.95
CA VAL A 559 38.32 -7.96 -31.61
C VAL A 559 38.21 -7.78 -33.12
N GLY A 560 39.35 -7.65 -33.80
CA GLY A 560 39.40 -7.55 -35.25
C GLY A 560 38.93 -8.85 -35.91
N ARG A 561 38.33 -8.74 -37.09
CA ARG A 561 37.72 -9.88 -37.83
C ARG A 561 38.69 -11.06 -38.07
N ASN A 562 40.00 -10.80 -38.08
CA ASN A 562 41.05 -11.81 -38.28
C ASN A 562 41.79 -12.22 -36.99
N ASP A 563 41.46 -11.63 -35.84
CA ASP A 563 42.11 -11.92 -34.56
C ASP A 563 41.65 -13.26 -33.98
N PRO A 564 42.45 -13.88 -33.09
CA PRO A 564 42.04 -15.07 -32.36
C PRO A 564 40.74 -14.80 -31.60
N CYS A 565 39.79 -15.73 -31.68
CA CYS A 565 38.50 -15.56 -31.01
C CYS A 565 38.69 -15.61 -29.48
N PRO A 566 38.19 -14.61 -28.72
CA PRO A 566 38.36 -14.54 -27.25
C PRO A 566 37.77 -15.71 -26.48
N CYS A 567 36.91 -16.52 -27.11
CA CYS A 567 36.36 -17.74 -26.52
C CYS A 567 37.37 -18.87 -26.31
N GLY A 568 38.64 -18.69 -26.71
CA GLY A 568 39.70 -19.68 -26.50
C GLY A 568 39.72 -20.84 -27.52
N SER A 569 38.88 -20.79 -28.56
CA SER A 569 38.76 -21.86 -29.56
C SER A 569 39.96 -22.02 -30.51
N GLY A 570 40.96 -21.13 -30.44
CA GLY A 570 42.12 -21.12 -31.34
C GLY A 570 41.81 -20.71 -32.79
N LEU A 571 40.54 -20.49 -33.13
CA LEU A 571 40.08 -20.07 -34.46
C LEU A 571 40.01 -18.54 -34.58
N LYS A 572 40.15 -18.02 -35.80
CA LYS A 572 39.94 -16.58 -36.07
C LYS A 572 38.48 -16.19 -35.83
N PHE A 573 38.23 -14.98 -35.31
CA PHE A 573 36.90 -14.50 -34.95
C PHE A 573 35.84 -14.73 -36.04
N LYS A 574 36.16 -14.43 -37.31
CA LYS A 574 35.28 -14.66 -38.48
C LYS A 574 34.87 -16.10 -38.77
N GLN A 575 35.57 -17.09 -38.20
CA GLN A 575 35.26 -18.52 -38.37
C GLN A 575 34.61 -19.14 -37.14
N CYS A 576 34.43 -18.36 -36.07
CA CYS A 576 33.80 -18.75 -34.82
C CYS A 576 32.60 -17.82 -34.54
N HIS A 577 32.67 -16.98 -33.51
CA HIS A 577 31.58 -16.09 -33.08
C HIS A 577 31.28 -14.93 -34.06
N GLY A 578 32.14 -14.64 -35.03
CA GLY A 578 31.93 -13.66 -36.10
C GLY A 578 31.55 -14.29 -37.46
N LYS A 579 31.15 -15.56 -37.46
CA LYS A 579 30.72 -16.27 -38.68
C LYS A 579 29.34 -15.78 -39.09
N LEU A 580 29.27 -15.05 -40.19
CA LEU A 580 28.00 -14.70 -40.82
C LEU A 580 27.45 -15.97 -41.49
N THR A 581 26.34 -16.50 -40.97
CA THR A 581 25.49 -17.48 -41.66
C THR A 581 24.55 -16.78 -42.60
#